data_AF-A0A835RB90-F1
#
_entry.id   AF-A0A835RB90-F1
#
_cell.length_a   1.000
_cell.length_b   1.000
_cell.length_c   1.000
_cell.angle_alpha   90.00
_cell.angle_beta   90.00
_cell.angle_gamma   90.00
#
_symmetry.space_group_name_H-M   'P 1'
#
loop_
_entity.id
_entity.type
_entity.pdbx_description
1 polymer ?
#
loop_
_entity_poly.entity_id
_entity_poly.type
_entity_poly.pdbx_seq_one_letter_code
_entity_poly.pdbx_strand_id
1 'polypeptide(L)'
;MEAYKQWILKTIEDIWNFFYRKFISFWNEHKNGKGEAYLFDIYKKPELWLLVQKKYMKDLFHDSLGFGAAKMIRRIVGVAHVEDFESITDAKRRAYCEHRALEFAKLLLKERRRFNTIEEIIVAIKESP
;
A
#
# COMPACT_ATOMS: atom_id res chain seq x y z
N MET A 1 -24.41 -2.17 0.34
CA MET A 1 -23.18 -2.86 -0.17
C MET A 1 -22.23 -1.91 -0.87
N GLU A 2 -22.69 -1.08 -1.81
CA GLU A 2 -21.79 -0.15 -2.52
C GLU A 2 -21.12 0.88 -1.61
N ALA A 3 -21.87 1.50 -0.69
CA ALA A 3 -21.33 2.41 0.31
C ALA A 3 -20.22 1.77 1.17
N TYR A 4 -20.33 0.48 1.49
CA TYR A 4 -19.33 -0.23 2.28
C TYR A 4 -18.03 -0.47 1.50
N LYS A 5 -18.13 -0.84 0.21
CA LYS A 5 -16.96 -0.95 -0.68
C LYS A 5 -16.25 0.39 -0.82
N GLN A 6 -17.01 1.47 -1.05
CA GLN A 6 -16.43 2.81 -1.13
C GLN A 6 -15.76 3.23 0.18
N TRP A 7 -16.37 2.89 1.33
CA TRP A 7 -15.74 3.12 2.63
C TRP A 7 -14.42 2.37 2.80
N ILE A 8 -14.31 1.09 2.39
CA ILE A 8 -13.05 0.35 2.41
C ILE A 8 -12.00 1.04 1.55
N LEU A 9 -12.34 1.41 0.31
CA LEU A 9 -11.41 2.09 -0.60
C LEU A 9 -10.94 3.43 -0.04
N LYS A 10 -11.86 4.22 0.53
CA LYS A 10 -11.51 5.49 1.18
C LYS A 10 -10.62 5.28 2.39
N THR A 11 -10.87 4.23 3.18
CA THR A 11 -10.04 3.89 4.34
C THR A 11 -8.61 3.52 3.93
N ILE A 12 -8.43 2.78 2.82
CA ILE A 12 -7.11 2.45 2.27
C ILE A 12 -6.35 3.72 1.87
N GLU A 13 -7.01 4.61 1.12
CA GLU A 13 -6.46 5.91 0.71
C GLU A 13 -6.04 6.75 1.93
N ASP A 14 -6.95 6.87 2.91
CA ASP A 14 -6.74 7.68 4.11
C ASP A 14 -5.58 7.13 4.96
N ILE A 15 -5.51 5.81 5.19
CA ILE A 15 -4.43 5.19 5.97
C ILE A 15 -3.06 5.55 5.36
N TRP A 16 -2.89 5.37 4.05
CA TRP A 16 -1.63 5.68 3.40
C TRP A 16 -1.30 7.18 3.47
N ASN A 17 -2.27 8.03 3.17
CA ASN A 17 -2.07 9.48 3.14
C ASN A 17 -1.81 10.05 4.56
N PHE A 18 -2.46 9.54 5.59
CA PHE A 18 -2.17 9.89 6.98
C PHE A 18 -0.80 9.38 7.42
N PHE A 19 -0.45 8.14 7.09
CA PHE A 19 0.86 7.58 7.38
C PHE A 19 1.97 8.43 6.75
N TYR A 20 1.86 8.75 5.46
CA TYR A 20 2.82 9.60 4.74
C TYR A 20 3.04 10.93 5.46
N ARG A 21 1.96 11.66 5.76
CA ARG A 21 2.03 12.96 6.43
C ARG A 21 2.67 12.86 7.80
N LYS A 22 2.23 11.88 8.61
CA LYS A 22 2.73 11.71 9.98
C LYS A 22 4.19 11.29 10.00
N PHE A 23 4.60 10.40 9.11
CA PHE A 23 5.99 9.95 8.98
C PHE A 23 6.93 11.11 8.61
N ILE A 24 6.57 11.90 7.60
CA ILE A 24 7.35 13.06 7.18
C ILE A 24 7.37 14.14 8.26
N SER A 25 6.25 14.38 8.95
CA SER A 25 6.19 15.31 10.09
C SER A 25 7.18 14.89 11.18
N PHE A 26 7.15 13.61 11.58
CA PHE A 26 8.08 13.06 12.57
C PHE A 26 9.54 13.19 12.13
N TRP A 27 9.82 12.90 10.85
CA TRP A 27 11.18 13.07 10.32
C TRP A 27 11.63 14.53 10.40
N ASN A 28 10.78 15.49 10.04
CA ASN A 28 11.12 16.91 10.11
C ASN A 28 11.30 17.41 11.55
N GLU A 29 10.46 16.96 12.48
CA GLU A 29 10.55 17.27 13.91
C GLU A 29 11.88 16.78 14.51
N HIS A 30 12.32 15.58 14.10
CA HIS A 30 13.52 14.94 14.62
C HIS A 30 14.74 15.04 13.70
N LYS A 31 14.77 15.99 12.75
CA LYS A 31 15.88 16.13 11.80
C LYS A 31 17.26 16.35 12.45
N ASN A 32 17.28 16.96 13.64
CA ASN A 32 18.48 17.17 14.47
C ASN A 32 18.56 16.21 15.66
N GLY A 33 17.79 15.12 15.63
CA GLY A 33 17.75 14.11 16.68
C GLY A 33 18.92 13.12 16.60
N LYS A 34 18.80 12.00 17.32
CA LYS A 34 19.81 10.93 17.37
C LYS A 34 19.84 10.03 16.13
N GLY A 35 19.08 10.35 15.08
CA GLY A 35 18.98 9.53 13.88
C GLY A 35 20.16 9.78 12.93
N GLU A 36 20.83 8.70 12.51
CA GLU A 36 22.08 8.79 11.73
C GLU A 36 21.90 8.52 10.23
N ALA A 37 20.73 8.02 9.82
CA ALA A 37 20.46 7.69 8.41
C ALA A 37 20.49 8.92 7.48
N TYR A 38 20.07 10.09 8.00
CA TYR A 38 19.99 11.35 7.26
C TYR A 38 20.46 12.52 8.11
N LEU A 39 21.78 12.59 8.33
CA LEU A 39 22.41 13.65 9.11
C LEU A 39 22.09 15.04 8.54
N PHE A 40 21.50 15.92 9.34
CA PHE A 40 21.06 17.24 8.88
C PHE A 40 22.19 18.07 8.25
N ASP A 41 23.41 17.99 8.78
CA ASP A 41 24.56 18.72 8.24
C ASP A 41 24.90 18.36 6.78
N ILE A 42 24.61 17.13 6.37
CA ILE A 42 24.79 16.63 4.99
C ILE A 42 23.60 17.08 4.12
N TYR A 43 22.38 16.95 4.64
CA TYR A 43 21.14 17.14 3.87
C TYR A 43 20.47 18.51 4.09
N LYS A 44 21.18 19.50 4.65
CA LYS A 44 20.64 20.81 5.10
C LYS A 44 19.93 21.63 4.02
N LYS A 45 20.26 21.41 2.74
CA LYS A 45 19.63 22.14 1.63
C LYS A 45 18.16 21.72 1.52
N PRO A 46 17.19 22.65 1.57
CA PRO A 46 15.76 22.30 1.56
C PRO A 46 15.34 21.40 0.38
N GLU A 47 15.86 21.67 -0.81
CA GLU A 47 15.59 20.88 -2.01
C GLU A 47 16.11 19.45 -1.90
N LEU A 48 17.32 19.28 -1.35
CA LEU A 48 17.93 17.97 -1.15
C LEU A 48 17.17 17.18 -0.07
N TRP A 49 16.79 17.83 1.03
CA TRP A 49 15.98 17.23 2.10
C TRP A 49 14.64 16.71 1.57
N LEU A 50 13.93 17.53 0.80
CA LEU A 50 12.67 17.14 0.18
C LEU A 50 12.86 15.99 -0.84
N LEU A 51 13.93 16.03 -1.63
CA LEU A 51 14.24 15.00 -2.63
C LEU A 51 14.45 13.63 -1.96
N VAL A 52 15.27 13.56 -0.91
CA VAL A 52 15.54 12.28 -0.23
C VAL A 52 14.32 11.74 0.49
N GLN A 53 13.50 12.61 1.09
CA GLN A 53 12.23 12.22 1.70
C GLN A 53 11.25 11.65 0.67
N LYS A 54 11.08 12.33 -0.47
CA LYS A 54 10.22 11.85 -1.56
C LYS A 54 10.70 10.51 -2.11
N LYS A 55 12.01 10.35 -2.31
CA LYS A 55 12.59 9.09 -2.76
C LYS A 55 12.32 7.96 -1.77
N TYR A 56 12.61 8.19 -0.49
CA TYR A 56 12.38 7.21 0.57
C TYR A 56 10.91 6.79 0.62
N MET A 57 9.98 7.75 0.61
CA MET A 57 8.55 7.44 0.67
C MET A 57 8.05 6.71 -0.58
N LYS A 58 8.64 6.97 -1.75
CA LYS A 58 8.32 6.21 -2.98
C LYS A 58 8.79 4.77 -2.87
N ASP A 59 10.01 4.54 -2.42
CA ASP A 59 10.55 3.18 -2.24
C ASP A 59 9.72 2.41 -1.19
N LEU A 60 9.41 3.05 -0.06
CA LEU A 60 8.55 2.49 0.99
C LEU A 60 7.12 2.19 0.50
N PHE A 61 6.56 3.03 -0.37
CA PHE A 61 5.26 2.77 -0.98
C PHE A 61 5.31 1.49 -1.82
N HIS A 62 6.31 1.36 -2.68
CA HIS A 62 6.48 0.18 -3.53
C HIS A 62 6.73 -1.09 -2.72
N ASP A 63 7.47 -1.01 -1.62
CA ASP A 63 7.65 -2.15 -0.72
C ASP A 63 6.35 -2.54 -0.02
N SER A 64 5.59 -1.54 0.46
CA SER A 64 4.28 -1.76 1.10
C SER A 64 3.30 -2.47 0.15
N LEU A 65 3.24 -2.03 -1.11
CA LEU A 65 2.44 -2.70 -2.14
C LEU A 65 2.92 -4.12 -2.43
N GLY A 66 4.25 -4.34 -2.48
CA GLY A 66 4.85 -5.66 -2.73
C GLY A 66 4.53 -6.66 -1.63
N PHE A 67 4.72 -6.28 -0.37
CA PHE A 67 4.36 -7.13 0.76
C PHE A 67 2.84 -7.31 0.87
N GLY A 68 2.05 -6.27 0.65
CA GLY A 68 0.59 -6.35 0.59
C GLY A 68 0.13 -7.39 -0.43
N ALA A 69 0.63 -7.32 -1.66
CA ALA A 69 0.34 -8.27 -2.73
C ALA A 69 0.74 -9.70 -2.36
N ALA A 70 1.94 -9.92 -1.82
CA ALA A 70 2.39 -11.24 -1.37
C ALA A 70 1.50 -11.80 -0.24
N LYS A 71 1.04 -10.94 0.68
CA LYS A 71 0.11 -11.33 1.74
C LYS A 71 -1.27 -11.68 1.17
N MET A 72 -1.77 -10.98 0.16
CA MET A 72 -3.02 -11.35 -0.52
C MET A 72 -2.89 -12.73 -1.17
N ILE A 73 -1.85 -12.95 -2.00
CA ILE A 73 -1.63 -14.22 -2.70
C ILE A 73 -1.60 -15.40 -1.72
N ARG A 74 -0.78 -15.32 -0.67
CA ARG A 74 -0.64 -16.44 0.28
C ARG A 74 -1.89 -16.71 1.10
N ARG A 75 -2.83 -15.77 1.21
CA ARG A 75 -4.13 -15.97 1.87
C ARG A 75 -5.17 -16.63 0.98
N ILE A 76 -4.94 -16.65 -0.33
CA ILE A 76 -5.84 -17.26 -1.31
C ILE A 76 -5.40 -18.68 -1.64
N VAL A 77 -4.10 -18.90 -1.86
CA VAL A 77 -3.57 -20.22 -2.31
C VAL A 77 -2.68 -20.92 -1.29
N GLY A 78 -2.42 -20.29 -0.14
CA GLY A 78 -1.57 -20.85 0.91
C GLY A 78 -2.38 -21.53 2.01
N VAL A 79 -1.68 -22.16 2.97
CA VAL A 79 -2.29 -23.00 4.02
C VAL A 79 -3.29 -22.26 4.91
N ALA A 80 -3.06 -20.98 5.18
CA ALA A 80 -3.85 -20.20 6.12
C ALA A 80 -4.69 -19.13 5.41
N HIS A 81 -5.96 -19.43 5.19
CA HIS A 81 -6.95 -18.58 4.53
C HIS A 81 -7.45 -17.42 5.42
N VAL A 82 -8.43 -16.64 4.93
CA VAL A 82 -9.11 -15.56 5.67
C VAL A 82 -10.62 -15.76 5.66
N GLU A 83 -11.27 -15.37 6.76
CA GLU A 83 -12.72 -15.50 6.94
C GLU A 83 -13.52 -14.72 5.89
N ASP A 84 -12.98 -13.61 5.37
CA ASP A 84 -13.60 -12.81 4.31
C ASP A 84 -14.00 -13.63 3.08
N PHE A 85 -13.22 -14.68 2.75
CA PHE A 85 -13.56 -15.63 1.70
C PHE A 85 -14.23 -16.88 2.27
N GLU A 86 -13.73 -17.45 3.36
CA GLU A 86 -14.22 -18.74 3.90
C GLU A 86 -15.68 -18.68 4.38
N SER A 87 -16.17 -17.51 4.78
CA SER A 87 -17.58 -17.30 5.14
C SER A 87 -18.54 -17.30 3.95
N ILE A 88 -18.03 -17.22 2.71
CA ILE A 88 -18.84 -17.34 1.48
C ILE A 88 -19.12 -18.82 1.22
N THR A 89 -20.33 -19.26 1.59
CA THR A 89 -20.74 -20.68 1.52
C THR A 89 -20.83 -21.24 0.09
N ASP A 90 -21.22 -20.42 -0.89
CA ASP A 90 -21.23 -20.80 -2.30
C ASP A 90 -19.79 -20.84 -2.85
N ALA A 91 -19.31 -22.05 -3.11
CA ALA A 91 -17.96 -22.28 -3.61
C ALA A 91 -17.66 -21.59 -4.95
N LYS A 92 -18.62 -21.51 -5.87
CA LYS A 92 -18.42 -20.82 -7.17
C LYS A 92 -18.31 -19.31 -6.96
N ARG A 93 -19.14 -18.75 -6.08
CA ARG A 93 -19.09 -17.32 -5.74
C ARG A 93 -17.81 -16.96 -5.00
N ARG A 94 -17.37 -17.81 -4.06
CA ARG A 94 -16.09 -17.66 -3.35
C ARG A 94 -14.92 -17.67 -4.32
N ALA A 95 -14.83 -18.70 -5.16
CA ALA A 95 -13.76 -18.82 -6.16
C ALA A 95 -13.73 -17.63 -7.13
N TYR A 96 -14.89 -17.09 -7.52
CA TYR A 96 -14.96 -15.86 -8.32
C TYR A 96 -14.33 -14.66 -7.58
N CYS A 97 -14.69 -14.43 -6.32
CA CYS A 97 -14.10 -13.35 -5.52
C CYS A 97 -12.59 -13.53 -5.29
N GLU A 98 -12.16 -14.75 -4.98
CA GLU A 98 -10.75 -15.11 -4.78
C GLU A 98 -9.93 -14.91 -6.06
N HIS A 99 -10.47 -15.32 -7.21
CA HIS A 99 -9.81 -15.15 -8.50
C HIS A 99 -9.55 -13.67 -8.80
N ARG A 100 -10.56 -12.80 -8.62
CA ARG A 100 -10.40 -11.35 -8.82
C ARG A 100 -9.34 -10.74 -7.89
N ALA A 101 -9.38 -11.11 -6.61
CA ALA A 101 -8.38 -10.66 -5.64
C ALA A 101 -6.97 -11.14 -5.99
N LEU A 102 -6.84 -12.38 -6.50
CA LEU A 102 -5.57 -12.96 -6.92
C LEU A 102 -5.02 -12.28 -8.18
N GLU A 103 -5.85 -12.00 -9.18
CA GLU A 103 -5.43 -11.27 -10.38
C GLU A 103 -4.90 -9.88 -10.02
N PHE A 104 -5.63 -9.12 -9.19
CA PHE A 104 -5.18 -7.83 -8.71
C PHE A 104 -3.87 -7.92 -7.93
N ALA A 105 -3.74 -8.90 -7.02
CA ALA A 105 -2.52 -9.09 -6.25
C ALA A 105 -1.31 -9.44 -7.13
N LYS A 106 -1.48 -10.27 -8.16
CA LYS A 106 -0.41 -10.58 -9.12
C LYS A 106 0.02 -9.34 -9.91
N LEU A 107 -0.94 -8.53 -10.36
CA LEU A 107 -0.66 -7.25 -11.01
C LEU A 107 0.13 -6.34 -10.08
N LEU A 108 -0.31 -6.18 -8.83
CA LEU A 108 0.37 -5.35 -7.85
C LEU A 108 1.79 -5.85 -7.57
N LEU A 109 1.99 -7.15 -7.37
CA LEU A 109 3.31 -7.71 -7.08
C LEU A 109 4.31 -7.43 -8.22
N LYS A 110 3.89 -7.64 -9.47
CA LYS A 110 4.74 -7.46 -10.66
C LYS A 110 4.97 -6.00 -10.99
N GLU A 111 3.93 -5.18 -10.88
CA GLU A 111 3.89 -3.86 -11.50
C GLU A 111 3.83 -2.70 -10.50
N ARG A 112 3.89 -2.95 -9.19
CA ARG A 112 3.82 -1.91 -8.13
C ARG A 112 4.64 -0.64 -8.40
N ARG A 113 5.79 -0.77 -9.07
CA ARG A 113 6.69 0.35 -9.36
C ARG A 113 6.14 1.35 -10.39
N ARG A 114 5.12 0.97 -11.16
CA ARG A 114 4.41 1.87 -12.09
C ARG A 114 3.51 2.87 -11.35
N PHE A 115 3.08 2.54 -10.15
CA PHE A 115 2.19 3.37 -9.36
C PHE A 115 2.96 4.39 -8.54
N ASN A 116 2.48 5.64 -8.54
CA ASN A 116 3.10 6.75 -7.82
C ASN A 116 2.24 7.23 -6.65
N THR A 117 0.94 6.92 -6.64
CA THR A 117 0.04 7.33 -5.56
C THR A 117 -0.93 6.21 -5.17
N ILE A 118 -1.54 6.34 -3.99
CA ILE A 118 -2.53 5.37 -3.52
C ILE A 118 -3.85 5.47 -4.31
N GLU A 119 -4.17 6.64 -4.84
CA GLU A 119 -5.36 6.88 -5.67
C GLU A 119 -5.30 6.06 -6.97
N GLU A 120 -4.13 5.96 -7.60
CA GLU A 120 -3.92 5.09 -8.76
C GLU A 120 -4.17 3.61 -8.43
N ILE A 121 -3.87 3.18 -7.19
CA ILE A 121 -4.21 1.83 -6.69
C ILE A 121 -5.71 1.68 -6.53
N ILE A 122 -6.41 2.67 -5.99
CA ILE A 122 -7.88 2.64 -5.85
C ILE A 122 -8.55 2.53 -7.23
N VAL A 123 -8.05 3.26 -8.23
CA VAL A 123 -8.53 3.14 -9.62
C VAL A 123 -8.29 1.73 -10.14
N ALA A 124 -7.07 1.19 -9.98
CA ALA A 124 -6.74 -0.15 -10.43
C ALA A 124 -7.58 -1.25 -9.76
N ILE A 125 -7.99 -1.08 -8.49
CA ILE A 125 -8.91 -2.01 -7.81
C ILE A 125 -10.30 -1.99 -8.48
N LYS A 126 -10.80 -0.79 -8.81
CA LYS A 126 -12.12 -0.63 -9.45
C LYS A 126 -12.16 -1.18 -10.87
N GLU A 127 -11.05 -1.07 -11.59
CA GLU A 127 -10.90 -1.55 -12.97
C GLU A 127 -10.50 -3.03 -13.06
N SER A 128 -10.04 -3.63 -11.96
CA SER A 128 -9.67 -5.05 -11.94
C SER A 128 -10.88 -5.92 -12.30
N PRO A 129 -10.73 -6.85 -13.26
CA PRO A 129 -11.81 -7.76 -13.66
C PRO A 129 -12.32 -8.61 -12.49
#